data_AF-A0A0D3N8G3-F1
#
_entry.id   AF-A0A0D3N8G3-F1
#
_cell.length_a   1.000
_cell.length_b   1.000
_cell.length_c   1.000
_cell.angle_alpha   90.00
_cell.angle_beta   90.00
_cell.angle_gamma   90.00
#
_symmetry.space_group_name_H-M   'P 1'
#
loop_
_entity.id
_entity.type
_entity.pdbx_description
1 polymer ?
#
loop_
_entity_poly.entity_id
_entity_poly.type
_entity_poly.pdbx_seq_one_letter_code
_entity_poly.pdbx_strand_id
1 'polypeptide(L)'
;ITPRVQKGQVVKRAGGIGMILTNTATNGEELVADSHLLPAVAVGEKEGKLIKQYAMTSKRATASLEILGTRVGIKPSPVVAAFSSRGPNFLSLEILKPDLLAPGVNILAAWTGDMAPSGLSSDQRRVKFNILSGTSMSCPHVSGVAALIKSRHPDWSPAAIKSALMTTAYVHDNTLKPLTDASAATPSSPYDHGAGHIDPLKAIDPGLVYDIGPQDYFEFL
;
A
#
# COMPACT_ATOMS: atom_id res chain seq x y z
N ILE A 1 8.52 8.02 -12.05
CA ILE A 1 8.37 9.40 -11.51
C ILE A 1 6.93 9.55 -11.02
N THR A 2 6.70 9.92 -9.75
CA THR A 2 5.33 10.06 -9.23
C THR A 2 4.76 11.44 -9.62
N PRO A 3 3.53 11.52 -10.18
CA PRO A 3 2.90 12.80 -10.52
C PRO A 3 2.74 13.73 -9.31
N ARG A 4 2.64 13.17 -8.11
CA ARG A 4 2.53 13.90 -6.84
C ARG A 4 3.78 14.75 -6.58
N VAL A 5 4.98 14.19 -6.77
CA VAL A 5 6.22 14.96 -6.54
C VAL A 5 6.46 16.00 -7.64
N GLN A 6 6.06 15.72 -8.88
CA GLN A 6 6.08 16.71 -9.97
C GLN A 6 5.22 17.94 -9.65
N LYS A 7 4.03 17.77 -9.06
CA LYS A 7 3.21 18.92 -8.59
C LYS A 7 3.98 19.79 -7.58
N GLY A 8 4.67 19.16 -6.64
CA GLY A 8 5.53 19.88 -5.69
C GLY A 8 6.67 20.65 -6.37
N GLN A 9 7.26 20.09 -7.43
CA GLN A 9 8.26 20.79 -8.24
C GLN A 9 7.69 22.02 -8.94
N VAL A 10 6.49 21.93 -9.50
CA VAL A 10 5.80 23.06 -10.15
C VAL A 10 5.52 24.17 -9.15
N VAL A 11 4.99 23.84 -7.98
CA VAL A 11 4.74 24.82 -6.89
C VAL A 11 6.05 25.52 -6.49
N LYS A 12 7.14 24.75 -6.33
CA LYS A 12 8.47 25.32 -6.01
C LYS A 12 8.95 26.31 -7.08
N ARG A 13 8.82 25.94 -8.37
CA ARG A 13 9.21 26.80 -9.50
C ARG A 13 8.39 28.08 -9.59
N ALA A 14 7.13 28.04 -9.15
CA ALA A 14 6.27 29.22 -9.07
C ALA A 14 6.54 30.12 -7.84
N GLY A 15 7.57 29.82 -7.04
CA GLY A 15 7.91 30.58 -5.83
C GLY A 15 7.13 30.17 -4.57
N GLY A 16 6.37 29.08 -4.63
CA GLY A 16 5.66 28.54 -3.45
C GLY A 16 6.62 27.99 -2.40
N ILE A 17 6.39 28.34 -1.14
CA ILE A 17 7.22 27.94 0.01
C ILE A 17 6.80 26.61 0.65
N GLY A 18 5.63 26.08 0.27
CA GLY A 18 5.06 24.85 0.80
C GLY A 18 3.88 24.36 -0.05
N MET A 19 3.43 23.13 0.18
CA MET A 19 2.30 22.54 -0.56
C MET A 19 1.41 21.68 0.33
N ILE A 20 0.10 21.90 0.28
CA ILE A 20 -0.90 20.95 0.76
C ILE A 20 -1.40 20.16 -0.45
N LEU A 21 -1.09 18.87 -0.51
CA LEU A 21 -1.51 17.98 -1.57
C LEU A 21 -2.80 17.27 -1.16
N THR A 22 -3.91 17.62 -1.80
CA THR A 22 -5.21 16.99 -1.54
C THR A 22 -5.41 15.77 -2.43
N ASN A 23 -5.90 14.67 -1.88
CA ASN A 23 -6.37 13.54 -2.67
C ASN A 23 -7.58 13.87 -3.54
N THR A 24 -7.78 13.03 -4.55
CA THR A 24 -8.99 12.98 -5.37
C THR A 24 -9.96 11.95 -4.81
N ALA A 25 -11.22 11.98 -5.28
CA ALA A 25 -12.23 10.98 -4.89
C ALA A 25 -11.75 9.54 -5.13
N THR A 26 -11.01 9.30 -6.22
CA THR A 26 -10.48 7.98 -6.56
C THR A 26 -9.44 7.46 -5.55
N ASN A 27 -8.69 8.35 -4.90
CA ASN A 27 -7.70 7.98 -3.90
C ASN A 27 -8.24 8.02 -2.46
N GLY A 28 -9.46 8.54 -2.28
CA GLY A 28 -10.12 8.66 -0.98
C GLY A 28 -9.21 9.21 0.11
N GLU A 29 -9.11 8.49 1.23
CA GLU A 29 -8.36 8.90 2.41
C GLU A 29 -6.93 8.33 2.47
N GLU A 30 -6.44 7.73 1.38
CA GLU A 30 -5.12 7.10 1.35
C GLU A 30 -3.98 8.12 1.48
N LEU A 31 -3.13 7.96 2.50
CA LEU A 31 -1.96 8.82 2.69
C LEU A 31 -0.68 8.11 2.26
N VAL A 32 -0.11 8.58 1.14
CA VAL A 32 1.19 8.12 0.64
C VAL A 32 2.27 9.16 0.94
N ALA A 33 3.34 8.70 1.58
CA ALA A 33 4.53 9.50 1.82
C ALA A 33 5.35 9.58 0.53
N ASP A 34 5.51 10.80 0.03
CA ASP A 34 6.32 11.11 -1.16
C ASP A 34 7.44 12.09 -0.79
N SER A 35 8.62 11.88 -1.36
CA SER A 35 9.81 12.71 -1.12
C SER A 35 9.75 14.04 -1.89
N HIS A 36 8.89 14.98 -1.46
CA HIS A 36 8.75 16.30 -2.08
C HIS A 36 10.02 17.17 -2.00
N LEU A 37 10.12 18.16 -2.90
CA LEU A 37 11.26 19.11 -3.02
C LEU A 37 11.09 20.43 -2.22
N LEU A 38 9.96 20.55 -1.52
CA LEU A 38 9.58 21.63 -0.61
C LEU A 38 8.79 21.01 0.55
N PRO A 39 8.58 21.73 1.67
CA PRO A 39 7.69 21.28 2.74
C PRO A 39 6.29 20.97 2.19
N ALA A 40 5.84 19.73 2.34
CA ALA A 40 4.54 19.31 1.84
C ALA A 40 3.83 18.39 2.82
N VAL A 41 2.51 18.47 2.84
CA VAL A 41 1.63 17.56 3.57
C VAL A 41 0.59 17.00 2.59
N ALA A 42 0.40 15.68 2.61
CA ALA A 42 -0.68 15.02 1.91
C ALA A 42 -1.89 14.91 2.84
N VAL A 43 -3.08 15.19 2.31
CA VAL A 43 -4.34 15.08 3.04
C VAL A 43 -5.35 14.27 2.24
N GLY A 44 -6.25 13.61 2.97
CA GLY A 44 -7.37 12.87 2.41
C GLY A 44 -8.34 13.76 1.63
N GLU A 45 -9.31 13.14 0.98
CA GLU A 45 -10.25 13.82 0.10
C GLU A 45 -11.19 14.73 0.89
N LYS A 46 -11.68 14.26 2.04
CA LYS A 46 -12.59 15.00 2.93
C LYS A 46 -11.93 16.25 3.48
N GLU A 47 -10.78 16.12 4.11
CA GLU A 47 -10.02 17.26 4.63
C GLU A 47 -9.57 18.18 3.49
N GLY A 48 -9.20 17.62 2.35
CA GLY A 48 -8.82 18.37 1.16
C GLY A 48 -9.94 19.30 0.65
N LYS A 49 -11.20 18.85 0.66
CA LYS A 49 -12.36 19.69 0.32
C LYS A 49 -12.53 20.84 1.31
N LEU A 50 -12.42 20.57 2.61
CA LEU A 50 -12.54 21.60 3.65
C LEU A 50 -11.44 22.65 3.54
N ILE A 51 -10.19 22.23 3.30
CA ILE A 51 -9.05 23.13 3.11
C ILE A 51 -9.23 24.00 1.86
N LYS A 52 -9.70 23.42 0.74
CA LYS A 52 -10.01 24.19 -0.48
C LYS A 52 -11.10 25.22 -0.23
N GLN A 53 -12.18 24.82 0.46
CA GLN A 53 -13.27 25.73 0.80
C GLN A 53 -12.79 26.88 1.68
N TYR A 54 -11.99 26.60 2.71
CA TYR A 54 -11.36 27.61 3.56
C TYR A 54 -10.51 28.60 2.74
N ALA A 55 -9.66 28.09 1.84
CA ALA A 55 -8.81 28.92 1.00
C ALA A 55 -9.60 29.83 0.04
N MET A 56 -10.74 29.37 -0.48
CA MET A 56 -11.59 30.15 -1.39
C MET A 56 -12.45 31.19 -0.68
N THR A 57 -12.83 30.94 0.58
CA THR A 57 -13.78 31.80 1.32
C THR A 57 -13.10 32.81 2.23
N SER A 58 -11.89 32.53 2.70
CA SER A 58 -11.15 33.42 3.58
C SER A 58 -10.31 34.43 2.79
N LYS A 59 -10.51 35.72 3.05
CA LYS A 59 -9.72 36.81 2.43
C LYS A 59 -8.24 36.82 2.86
N ARG A 60 -7.90 36.12 3.94
CA ARG A 60 -6.53 36.01 4.50
C ARG A 60 -6.27 34.58 4.96
N ALA A 61 -6.44 33.63 4.04
CA ALA A 61 -6.15 32.23 4.32
C ALA A 61 -4.67 32.06 4.68
N THR A 62 -4.40 31.42 5.81
CA THR A 62 -3.04 31.07 6.26
C THR A 62 -3.00 29.63 6.72
N ALA A 63 -1.84 29.00 6.68
CA ALA A 63 -1.64 27.63 7.14
C ALA A 63 -0.21 27.48 7.69
N SER A 64 -0.06 26.63 8.70
CA SER A 64 1.23 26.25 9.26
C SER A 64 1.44 24.76 9.06
N LEU A 65 2.62 24.37 8.58
CA LEU A 65 3.02 22.98 8.41
C LEU A 65 4.09 22.66 9.45
N GLU A 66 3.85 21.63 10.26
CA GLU A 66 4.77 21.18 11.30
C GLU A 66 5.16 19.72 11.07
N ILE A 67 6.43 19.39 11.29
CA ILE A 67 6.94 18.02 11.17
C ILE A 67 6.89 17.38 12.56
N LEU A 68 5.97 16.44 12.74
CA LEU A 68 5.71 15.78 14.03
C LEU A 68 6.37 14.41 14.17
N GLY A 69 7.25 14.05 13.23
CA GLY A 69 7.87 12.72 13.16
C GLY A 69 6.90 11.60 12.77
N THR A 70 7.36 10.35 12.86
CA THR A 70 6.56 9.17 12.53
C THR A 70 5.63 8.81 13.70
N ARG A 71 4.34 8.68 13.41
CA ARG A 71 3.35 8.19 14.37
C ARG A 71 3.00 6.74 14.07
N VAL A 72 3.00 5.89 15.10
CA VAL A 72 2.63 4.47 15.02
C VAL A 72 1.30 4.21 15.73
N GLY A 73 0.70 3.05 15.51
CA GLY A 73 -0.59 2.71 16.12
C GLY A 73 -1.79 3.35 15.44
N ILE A 74 -1.69 3.62 14.14
CA ILE A 74 -2.79 4.15 13.32
C ILE A 74 -3.95 3.16 13.30
N LYS A 75 -5.18 3.70 13.42
CA LYS A 75 -6.43 2.95 13.39
C LYS A 75 -7.39 3.63 12.39
N PRO A 76 -8.07 2.87 11.52
CA PRO A 76 -7.94 1.42 11.33
C PRO A 76 -6.63 1.05 10.61
N SER A 77 -6.12 -0.16 10.88
CA SER A 77 -5.02 -0.78 10.12
C SER A 77 -5.09 -2.30 10.22
N PRO A 78 -4.88 -3.06 9.13
CA PRO A 78 -4.57 -2.60 7.78
C PRO A 78 -5.82 -2.09 7.04
N VAL A 79 -5.58 -1.39 5.93
CA VAL A 79 -6.60 -0.90 4.99
C VAL A 79 -6.12 -1.22 3.57
N VAL A 80 -7.01 -1.64 2.67
CA VAL A 80 -6.65 -1.88 1.27
C VAL A 80 -6.29 -0.55 0.61
N ALA A 81 -5.08 -0.47 0.06
CA ALA A 81 -4.58 0.70 -0.65
C ALA A 81 -5.47 1.06 -1.84
N ALA A 82 -5.77 2.34 -2.05
CA ALA A 82 -6.66 2.77 -3.13
C ALA A 82 -6.06 2.48 -4.51
N PHE A 83 -4.73 2.49 -4.63
CA PHE A 83 -4.04 2.13 -5.87
C PHE A 83 -3.95 0.61 -6.13
N SER A 84 -4.24 -0.25 -5.13
CA SER A 84 -4.12 -1.69 -5.30
C SER A 84 -5.08 -2.16 -6.36
N SER A 85 -4.62 -2.93 -7.35
CA SER A 85 -5.49 -3.48 -8.39
C SER A 85 -6.48 -4.46 -7.79
N ARG A 86 -7.70 -4.48 -8.34
CA ARG A 86 -8.82 -5.30 -7.86
C ARG A 86 -9.15 -6.37 -8.88
N GLY A 87 -9.75 -7.47 -8.41
CA GLY A 87 -10.34 -8.48 -9.27
C GLY A 87 -11.63 -7.99 -9.96
N PRO A 88 -12.31 -8.87 -10.72
CA PRO A 88 -12.00 -10.30 -10.88
C PRO A 88 -10.79 -10.55 -11.78
N ASN A 89 -10.34 -11.81 -11.82
CA ASN A 89 -9.39 -12.27 -12.82
C ASN A 89 -10.09 -12.44 -14.18
N PHE A 90 -9.96 -11.47 -15.09
CA PHE A 90 -10.62 -11.53 -16.40
C PHE A 90 -10.10 -12.64 -17.32
N LEU A 91 -8.98 -13.29 -17.01
CA LEU A 91 -8.48 -14.45 -17.76
C LEU A 91 -9.15 -15.75 -17.35
N SER A 92 -9.50 -15.90 -16.07
CA SER A 92 -10.25 -17.03 -15.54
C SER A 92 -11.08 -16.55 -14.36
N LEU A 93 -12.36 -16.31 -14.63
CA LEU A 93 -13.31 -15.77 -13.66
C LEU A 93 -13.58 -16.74 -12.49
N GLU A 94 -13.29 -18.02 -12.69
CA GLU A 94 -13.41 -19.09 -11.70
C GLU A 94 -12.32 -19.01 -10.62
N ILE A 95 -11.21 -18.30 -10.88
CA ILE A 95 -10.10 -18.12 -9.95
C ILE A 95 -10.09 -16.69 -9.41
N LEU A 96 -10.44 -16.54 -8.12
CA LEU A 96 -10.42 -15.26 -7.42
C LEU A 96 -9.03 -14.61 -7.43
N LYS A 97 -8.98 -13.29 -7.67
CA LYS A 97 -7.80 -12.45 -7.47
C LYS A 97 -8.15 -11.12 -6.79
N PRO A 98 -7.24 -10.54 -5.98
CA PRO A 98 -5.92 -11.06 -5.60
C PRO A 98 -6.00 -12.27 -4.65
N ASP A 99 -4.87 -12.93 -4.36
CA ASP A 99 -4.86 -14.08 -3.45
C ASP A 99 -4.89 -13.67 -1.97
N LEU A 100 -4.15 -12.63 -1.59
CA LEU A 100 -3.93 -12.18 -0.21
C LEU A 100 -3.38 -10.75 -0.18
N LEU A 101 -3.32 -10.17 1.02
CA LEU A 101 -2.87 -8.80 1.29
C LEU A 101 -1.62 -8.78 2.19
N ALA A 102 -0.70 -7.85 1.95
CA ALA A 102 0.49 -7.63 2.77
C ALA A 102 0.91 -6.15 2.78
N PRO A 103 1.74 -5.70 3.75
CA PRO A 103 2.15 -4.31 3.86
C PRO A 103 2.85 -3.78 2.59
N GLY A 104 2.29 -2.73 2.00
CA GLY A 104 2.82 -2.14 0.76
C GLY A 104 2.73 -0.62 0.70
N VAL A 105 2.31 0.05 1.78
CA VAL A 105 2.19 1.51 1.83
C VAL A 105 3.23 2.05 2.80
N ASN A 106 3.99 3.04 2.35
CA ASN A 106 5.01 3.75 3.12
C ASN A 106 6.08 2.81 3.71
N ILE A 107 6.57 1.88 2.89
CA ILE A 107 7.60 0.91 3.26
C ILE A 107 8.98 1.55 3.12
N LEU A 108 9.73 1.58 4.22
CA LEU A 108 11.13 1.98 4.25
C LEU A 108 12.02 0.81 3.82
N ALA A 109 12.83 0.99 2.79
CA ALA A 109 13.78 -0.02 2.32
C ALA A 109 15.09 0.61 1.83
N ALA A 110 16.10 -0.22 1.62
CA ALA A 110 17.39 0.20 1.07
C ALA A 110 17.21 0.85 -0.31
N TRP A 111 18.05 1.84 -0.59
CA TRP A 111 18.03 2.61 -1.83
C TRP A 111 19.47 2.81 -2.31
N THR A 112 19.71 2.63 -3.61
CA THR A 112 21.08 2.58 -4.14
C THR A 112 21.83 3.90 -4.00
N GLY A 113 21.11 5.02 -3.97
CA GLY A 113 21.71 6.35 -3.98
C GLY A 113 22.17 6.80 -5.38
N ASP A 114 21.90 6.03 -6.43
CA ASP A 114 22.13 6.51 -7.81
C ASP A 114 21.00 7.46 -8.24
N MET A 115 19.77 7.09 -7.88
CA MET A 115 18.58 7.90 -8.10
C MET A 115 18.21 8.71 -6.86
N ALA A 116 17.66 9.90 -7.09
CA ALA A 116 17.13 10.73 -6.03
C ALA A 116 15.88 10.10 -5.39
N PRO A 117 15.60 10.37 -4.10
CA PRO A 117 14.45 9.76 -3.41
C PRO A 117 13.09 10.17 -3.99
N SER A 118 13.01 11.33 -4.66
CA SER A 118 11.81 11.76 -5.40
C SER A 118 11.64 11.09 -6.78
N GLY A 119 12.71 10.46 -7.30
CA GLY A 119 12.78 10.00 -8.68
C GLY A 119 12.88 11.11 -9.73
N LEU A 120 12.97 12.40 -9.35
CA LEU A 120 13.14 13.50 -10.29
C LEU A 120 14.63 13.76 -10.58
N SER A 121 14.97 14.02 -11.85
CA SER A 121 16.34 14.37 -12.26
C SER A 121 16.84 15.69 -11.65
N SER A 122 15.93 16.60 -11.32
CA SER A 122 16.24 17.87 -10.65
C SER A 122 16.56 17.71 -9.16
N ASP A 123 16.24 16.57 -8.56
CA ASP A 123 16.49 16.33 -7.14
C ASP A 123 17.92 15.83 -6.95
N GLN A 124 18.74 16.63 -6.26
CA GLN A 124 20.13 16.32 -6.00
C GLN A 124 20.34 15.54 -4.69
N ARG A 125 19.29 15.31 -3.90
CA ARG A 125 19.39 14.53 -2.65
C ARG A 125 19.75 13.09 -2.97
N ARG A 126 20.59 12.48 -2.14
CA ARG A 126 20.92 11.04 -2.15
C ARG A 126 20.75 10.46 -0.76
N VAL A 127 20.14 9.29 -0.69
CA VAL A 127 19.77 8.61 0.56
C VAL A 127 20.08 7.13 0.44
N LYS A 128 20.42 6.51 1.57
CA LYS A 128 20.66 5.05 1.66
C LYS A 128 19.37 4.26 1.85
N PHE A 129 18.30 4.93 2.27
CA PHE A 129 16.98 4.35 2.47
C PHE A 129 15.92 5.29 1.91
N ASN A 130 14.87 4.73 1.33
CA ASN A 130 13.75 5.49 0.79
C ASN A 130 12.43 4.86 1.23
N ILE A 131 11.38 5.67 1.26
CA ILE A 131 10.02 5.24 1.57
C ILE A 131 9.25 5.21 0.27
N LEU A 132 8.71 4.04 -0.08
CA LEU A 132 7.89 3.85 -1.27
C LEU A 132 6.61 3.07 -0.96
N SER A 133 5.63 3.20 -1.85
CA SER A 133 4.35 2.51 -1.78
C SER A 133 4.07 1.81 -3.09
N GLY A 134 3.50 0.61 -3.01
CA GLY A 134 3.11 -0.19 -4.17
C GLY A 134 2.90 -1.65 -3.79
N THR A 135 2.19 -2.39 -4.64
CA THR A 135 2.14 -3.86 -4.55
C THR A 135 3.53 -4.48 -4.75
N SER A 136 4.44 -3.79 -5.47
CA SER A 136 5.86 -4.13 -5.54
C SER A 136 6.57 -4.13 -4.19
N MET A 137 6.02 -3.45 -3.16
CA MET A 137 6.52 -3.48 -1.78
C MET A 137 5.80 -4.54 -0.93
N SER A 138 4.54 -4.86 -1.22
CA SER A 138 3.83 -6.00 -0.62
C SER A 138 4.42 -7.34 -1.03
N CYS A 139 4.74 -7.51 -2.32
CA CYS A 139 5.27 -8.75 -2.89
C CYS A 139 6.49 -9.30 -2.12
N PRO A 140 7.58 -8.53 -1.86
CA PRO A 140 8.73 -9.04 -1.14
C PRO A 140 8.45 -9.42 0.33
N HIS A 141 7.46 -8.81 0.98
CA HIS A 141 7.03 -9.26 2.31
C HIS A 141 6.46 -10.69 2.23
N VAL A 142 5.57 -10.94 1.27
CA VAL A 142 4.98 -12.27 1.06
C VAL A 142 6.05 -13.27 0.64
N SER A 143 6.95 -12.91 -0.29
CA SER A 143 8.05 -13.77 -0.71
C SER A 143 8.99 -14.14 0.43
N GLY A 144 9.32 -13.19 1.31
CA GLY A 144 10.14 -13.44 2.50
C GLY A 144 9.46 -14.41 3.46
N VAL A 145 8.16 -14.21 3.74
CA VAL A 145 7.39 -15.13 4.60
C VAL A 145 7.27 -16.52 3.96
N ALA A 146 7.00 -16.60 2.66
CA ALA A 146 6.94 -17.87 1.94
C ALA A 146 8.28 -18.64 2.01
N ALA A 147 9.42 -17.94 1.90
CA ALA A 147 10.74 -18.54 2.07
C ALA A 147 10.96 -19.06 3.50
N LEU A 148 10.51 -18.33 4.53
CA LEU A 148 10.57 -18.78 5.92
C LEU A 148 9.71 -20.03 6.13
N ILE A 149 8.48 -20.07 5.59
CA ILE A 149 7.61 -21.25 5.64
C ILE A 149 8.30 -22.43 4.95
N LYS A 150 8.86 -22.24 3.74
CA LYS A 150 9.61 -23.29 3.02
C LYS A 150 10.81 -23.81 3.81
N SER A 151 11.51 -22.93 4.54
CA SER A 151 12.62 -23.36 5.39
C SER A 151 12.18 -24.26 6.55
N ARG A 152 10.97 -24.03 7.08
CA ARG A 152 10.39 -24.81 8.19
C ARG A 152 9.69 -26.09 7.71
N HIS A 153 9.17 -26.07 6.48
CA HIS A 153 8.52 -27.19 5.79
C HIS A 153 9.18 -27.45 4.43
N PRO A 154 10.39 -28.06 4.41
CA PRO A 154 11.17 -28.24 3.19
C PRO A 154 10.46 -29.04 2.10
N ASP A 155 9.52 -29.91 2.47
CA ASP A 155 8.82 -30.80 1.55
C ASP A 155 7.52 -30.19 0.97
N TRP A 156 7.06 -29.05 1.50
CA TRP A 156 5.84 -28.43 1.01
C TRP A 156 5.98 -27.90 -0.42
N SER A 157 4.95 -28.15 -1.23
CA SER A 157 4.85 -27.60 -2.57
C SER A 157 4.65 -26.06 -2.52
N PRO A 158 4.87 -25.34 -3.64
CA PRO A 158 4.47 -23.94 -3.74
C PRO A 158 2.97 -23.71 -3.47
N ALA A 159 2.11 -24.65 -3.89
CA ALA A 159 0.67 -24.58 -3.67
C ALA A 159 0.31 -24.75 -2.18
N ALA A 160 0.96 -25.68 -1.48
CA ALA A 160 0.81 -25.84 -0.02
C ALA A 160 1.23 -24.58 0.74
N ILE A 161 2.34 -23.95 0.37
CA ILE A 161 2.79 -22.67 0.99
C ILE A 161 1.79 -21.55 0.72
N LYS A 162 1.34 -21.42 -0.53
CA LYS A 162 0.30 -20.45 -0.88
C LYS A 162 -0.98 -20.71 -0.08
N SER A 163 -1.39 -21.97 0.03
CA SER A 163 -2.58 -22.37 0.77
C SER A 163 -2.46 -21.98 2.24
N ALA A 164 -1.34 -22.32 2.90
CA ALA A 164 -1.08 -21.96 4.29
C ALA A 164 -1.16 -20.44 4.53
N LEU A 165 -0.59 -19.63 3.63
CA LEU A 165 -0.67 -18.18 3.71
C LEU A 165 -2.10 -17.65 3.56
N MET A 166 -2.90 -18.25 2.68
CA MET A 166 -4.27 -17.81 2.43
C MET A 166 -5.23 -18.26 3.53
N THR A 167 -5.20 -19.53 3.93
CA THR A 167 -6.16 -20.10 4.90
C THR A 167 -5.97 -19.58 6.32
N THR A 168 -4.80 -19.00 6.61
CA THR A 168 -4.49 -18.41 7.92
C THR A 168 -4.52 -16.88 7.94
N ALA A 169 -4.76 -16.25 6.78
CA ALA A 169 -4.93 -14.81 6.68
C ALA A 169 -6.16 -14.32 7.47
N TYR A 170 -6.17 -13.05 7.84
CA TYR A 170 -7.27 -12.43 8.57
C TYR A 170 -7.90 -11.25 7.82
N VAL A 171 -9.20 -11.06 8.05
CA VAL A 171 -10.03 -10.03 7.37
C VAL A 171 -10.52 -8.94 8.32
N HIS A 172 -9.80 -8.72 9.42
CA HIS A 172 -10.11 -7.69 10.41
C HIS A 172 -8.97 -6.70 10.62
N ASP A 173 -9.31 -5.45 10.89
CA ASP A 173 -8.35 -4.44 11.32
C ASP A 173 -8.03 -4.52 12.82
N ASN A 174 -7.10 -3.70 13.27
CA ASN A 174 -6.70 -3.54 14.67
C ASN A 174 -7.79 -2.88 15.57
N THR A 175 -9.00 -2.68 15.05
CA THR A 175 -10.22 -2.31 15.77
C THR A 175 -11.27 -3.43 15.77
N LEU A 176 -10.90 -4.62 15.27
CA LEU A 176 -11.74 -5.81 15.14
C LEU A 176 -12.92 -5.63 14.17
N LYS A 177 -12.80 -4.69 13.24
CA LYS A 177 -13.80 -4.47 12.18
C LYS A 177 -13.32 -5.08 10.87
N PRO A 178 -14.24 -5.43 9.93
CA PRO A 178 -13.84 -5.88 8.59
C PRO A 178 -12.86 -4.90 7.92
N LEU A 179 -11.90 -5.42 7.17
CA LEU A 179 -10.99 -4.59 6.38
C LEU A 179 -11.77 -3.64 5.47
N THR A 180 -11.28 -2.42 5.32
CA THR A 180 -11.88 -1.40 4.46
C THR A 180 -11.02 -1.12 3.23
N ASP A 181 -11.66 -0.55 2.20
CA ASP A 181 -10.98 0.00 1.03
C ASP A 181 -10.79 1.51 1.20
N ALA A 182 -9.54 1.98 1.07
CA ALA A 182 -9.22 3.40 1.17
C ALA A 182 -9.86 4.25 0.05
N SER A 183 -10.19 3.66 -1.10
CA SER A 183 -10.78 4.39 -2.24
C SER A 183 -12.24 4.79 -1.99
N ALA A 184 -13.03 3.88 -1.40
CA ALA A 184 -14.46 4.06 -1.18
C ALA A 184 -14.82 4.33 0.30
N ALA A 185 -13.89 4.12 1.22
CA ALA A 185 -14.13 4.10 2.67
C ALA A 185 -15.26 3.13 3.09
N THR A 186 -15.44 2.06 2.32
CA THR A 186 -16.41 0.99 2.56
C THR A 186 -15.70 -0.30 2.99
N PRO A 187 -16.42 -1.30 3.53
CA PRO A 187 -15.88 -2.64 3.68
C PRO A 187 -15.30 -3.16 2.36
N SER A 188 -14.15 -3.78 2.44
CA SER A 188 -13.48 -4.43 1.31
C SER A 188 -14.08 -5.81 1.04
N SER A 189 -13.97 -6.25 -0.20
CA SER A 189 -14.42 -7.54 -0.70
C SER A 189 -13.24 -8.48 -0.97
N PRO A 190 -13.49 -9.78 -1.22
CA PRO A 190 -12.45 -10.70 -1.66
C PRO A 190 -11.76 -10.29 -2.98
N TYR A 191 -12.41 -9.49 -3.84
CA TYR A 191 -11.76 -8.91 -5.03
C TYR A 191 -10.76 -7.79 -4.68
N ASP A 192 -10.75 -7.33 -3.43
CA ASP A 192 -9.84 -6.31 -2.93
C ASP A 192 -8.70 -6.90 -2.11
N HIS A 193 -9.01 -7.84 -1.21
CA HIS A 193 -8.05 -8.39 -0.25
C HIS A 193 -7.75 -9.90 -0.40
N GLY A 194 -8.41 -10.60 -1.33
CA GLY A 194 -8.28 -12.05 -1.48
C GLY A 194 -8.74 -12.79 -0.24
N ALA A 195 -7.86 -13.61 0.35
CA ALA A 195 -8.10 -14.27 1.62
C ALA A 195 -7.94 -13.36 2.85
N GLY A 196 -7.33 -12.18 2.71
CA GLY A 196 -7.09 -11.22 3.79
C GLY A 196 -5.62 -10.87 3.98
N HIS A 197 -5.30 -10.16 5.06
CA HIS A 197 -3.93 -9.81 5.41
C HIS A 197 -3.18 -11.02 5.97
N ILE A 198 -1.94 -11.24 5.52
CA ILE A 198 -1.11 -12.37 5.95
C ILE A 198 -0.88 -12.38 7.47
N ASP A 199 -0.86 -13.59 8.05
CA ASP A 199 -0.42 -13.89 9.41
C ASP A 199 0.76 -14.89 9.35
N PRO A 200 2.02 -14.40 9.34
CA PRO A 200 3.18 -15.26 9.22
C PRO A 200 3.29 -16.33 10.31
N LEU A 201 2.84 -16.02 11.54
CA LEU A 201 2.97 -16.95 12.67
C LEU A 201 1.99 -18.10 12.54
N LYS A 202 0.75 -17.83 12.14
CA LYS A 202 -0.24 -18.89 11.90
C LYS A 202 0.07 -19.69 10.64
N ALA A 203 0.59 -19.05 9.58
CA ALA A 203 0.91 -19.73 8.33
C ALA A 203 2.00 -20.81 8.45
N ILE A 204 2.79 -20.79 9.54
CA ILE A 204 3.76 -21.86 9.83
C ILE A 204 3.06 -23.15 10.27
N ASP A 205 1.87 -23.11 10.85
CA ASP A 205 1.13 -24.32 11.25
C ASP A 205 -0.37 -24.15 10.92
N PRO A 206 -0.74 -24.27 9.64
CA PRO A 206 -2.09 -24.01 9.15
C PRO A 206 -3.08 -25.13 9.50
N GLY A 207 -2.60 -26.26 10.04
CA GLY A 207 -3.36 -27.50 10.23
C GLY A 207 -3.62 -28.24 8.92
N LEU A 208 -4.35 -27.61 7.98
CA LEU A 208 -4.69 -28.18 6.67
C LEU A 208 -4.20 -27.28 5.54
N VAL A 209 -3.83 -27.91 4.43
CA VAL A 209 -3.46 -27.24 3.18
C VAL A 209 -4.24 -27.84 2.01
N TYR A 210 -4.57 -27.00 1.03
CA TYR A 210 -5.11 -27.38 -0.26
C TYR A 210 -3.94 -27.47 -1.24
N ASP A 211 -3.41 -28.67 -1.41
CA ASP A 211 -2.24 -28.91 -2.27
C ASP A 211 -2.65 -29.36 -3.68
N ILE A 212 -1.87 -28.91 -4.68
CA ILE A 212 -1.99 -29.30 -6.08
C ILE A 212 -0.59 -29.36 -6.70
N GLY A 213 -0.40 -30.25 -7.66
CA GLY A 213 0.84 -30.47 -8.38
C GLY A 213 0.89 -29.79 -9.75
N PRO A 214 2.03 -29.88 -10.44
CA PRO A 214 2.17 -29.36 -11.80
C PRO A 214 1.13 -29.92 -12.79
N GLN A 215 0.76 -31.19 -12.64
CA GLN A 215 -0.21 -31.86 -13.51
C GLN A 215 -1.61 -31.23 -13.42
N ASP A 216 -2.06 -30.83 -12.23
CA ASP A 216 -3.35 -30.16 -12.06
C ASP A 216 -3.41 -28.82 -12.81
N TYR A 217 -2.30 -28.07 -12.87
CA TYR A 217 -2.22 -26.86 -13.68
C TYR A 217 -2.28 -27.15 -15.18
N PHE A 218 -1.67 -28.25 -15.65
CA PHE A 218 -1.75 -28.67 -17.05
C PHE A 218 -3.17 -29.11 -17.43
N GLU A 219 -3.89 -29.77 -16.52
CA GLU A 219 -5.27 -30.19 -16.76
C GLU A 219 -6.27 -29.03 -16.74
N PHE A 220 -5.92 -27.93 -16.07
CA PHE A 220 -6.69 -26.69 -16.07
C PHE A 220 -6.49 -25.83 -17.33
N LEU A 221 -5.31 -25.89 -17.97
CA LEU A 221 -4.95 -25.08 -19.16
C LEU A 221 -5.54 -25.63 -20.46
#